data_AF-G3GUB4-F1
#
_entry.id   AF-G3GUB4-F1
#
_cell.length_a   1.000
_cell.length_b   1.000
_cell.length_c   1.000
_cell.angle_alpha   90.00
_cell.angle_beta   90.00
_cell.angle_gamma   90.00
#
_symmetry.space_group_name_H-M   'P 1'
#
loop_
_entity.id
_entity.type
_entity.pdbx_description
1 polymer ?
#
loop_
_entity_poly.entity_id
_entity_poly.type
_entity_poly.pdbx_seq_one_letter_code
_entity_poly.pdbx_strand_id
1 'polypeptide(L)'
;MLILTPFQGQGHGAQLLETVHRYYIASPSVLDITAEDPSKSYVKLRDFVLVKLCQDLPCFSRERLMQGFNEDMAIQAQQKFKINKQHARRVYEILRLLVTDMSDAEQYRSYRLDIKRRLISPYKKKQRDLAKMRKCLRPEELTNQMNQIEISVQHELLEERFQELVEDYRRVIERLAQE
;
A
#
# COMPACT_ATOMS: atom_id res chain seq x y z
N MET A 1 3.61 -18.85 -0.54
CA MET A 1 2.85 -19.19 -1.76
C MET A 1 3.83 -19.60 -2.84
N LEU A 2 3.62 -20.76 -3.48
CA LEU A 2 4.52 -21.30 -4.50
C LEU A 2 3.72 -21.69 -5.74
N ILE A 3 4.19 -21.25 -6.89
CA ILE A 3 3.78 -21.75 -8.21
C ILE A 3 5.02 -22.39 -8.81
N LEU A 4 4.93 -23.65 -9.23
CA LEU A 4 6.07 -24.35 -9.82
C LEU A 4 6.56 -23.58 -11.06
N THR A 5 7.87 -23.54 -11.27
CA THR A 5 8.53 -22.74 -12.31
C THR A 5 7.88 -22.85 -13.70
N PRO A 6 7.49 -24.05 -14.19
CA PRO A 6 6.85 -24.18 -15.51
C PRO A 6 5.48 -23.48 -15.63
N PHE A 7 4.84 -23.15 -14.51
CA PHE A 7 3.51 -22.52 -14.45
C PHE A 7 3.58 -21.05 -14.00
N GLN A 8 4.77 -20.48 -13.83
CA GLN A 8 4.90 -19.06 -13.49
C GLN A 8 4.55 -18.17 -14.69
N GLY A 9 4.05 -16.96 -14.44
CA GLY A 9 3.71 -15.98 -15.49
C GLY A 9 2.39 -16.25 -16.24
N GLN A 10 1.68 -17.35 -15.94
CA GLN A 10 0.45 -17.74 -16.63
C GLN A 10 -0.85 -17.37 -15.87
N GLY A 11 -0.77 -16.47 -14.88
CA GLY A 11 -1.94 -16.04 -14.11
C GLY A 11 -2.37 -16.96 -12.95
N HIS A 12 -1.84 -18.19 -12.84
CA HIS A 12 -2.19 -19.15 -11.77
C HIS A 12 -2.07 -18.59 -10.36
N GLY A 13 -1.04 -17.77 -10.11
CA GLY A 13 -0.88 -17.13 -8.80
C GLY A 13 -2.01 -16.15 -8.47
N ALA A 14 -2.51 -15.41 -9.46
CA ALA A 14 -3.60 -14.46 -9.25
C ALA A 14 -4.90 -15.21 -8.98
N GLN A 15 -5.19 -16.24 -9.79
CA GLN A 15 -6.34 -17.10 -9.60
C GLN A 15 -6.34 -17.80 -8.24
N LEU A 16 -5.18 -18.31 -7.79
CA LEU A 16 -5.05 -18.94 -6.49
C LEU A 16 -5.36 -17.95 -5.35
N LEU A 17 -4.74 -16.77 -5.39
CA LEU A 17 -4.95 -15.76 -4.34
C LEU A 17 -6.40 -15.25 -4.34
N GLU A 18 -6.98 -15.00 -5.51
CA GLU A 18 -8.37 -14.61 -5.65
C GLU A 18 -9.33 -15.67 -5.11
N THR A 19 -9.07 -16.96 -5.41
CA THR A 19 -9.86 -18.08 -4.89
C THR A 19 -9.77 -18.19 -3.38
N VAL A 20 -8.59 -17.99 -2.80
CA VAL A 20 -8.40 -17.96 -1.33
C VAL A 20 -9.20 -16.81 -0.70
N HIS A 21 -9.17 -15.61 -1.28
CA HIS A 21 -10.02 -14.51 -0.82
C HIS A 21 -11.51 -14.88 -0.89
N ARG A 22 -11.98 -15.39 -2.04
CA ARG A 22 -13.38 -15.82 -2.22
C ARG A 22 -13.82 -16.86 -1.20
N TYR A 23 -12.95 -17.82 -0.89
CA TYR A 23 -13.23 -18.84 0.11
C TYR A 23 -13.45 -18.25 1.51
N TYR A 24 -12.55 -17.36 1.96
CA TYR A 24 -12.63 -16.78 3.30
C TYR A 24 -13.66 -15.66 3.45
N ILE A 25 -14.15 -15.06 2.35
CA ILE A 25 -15.27 -14.12 2.39
C ILE A 25 -16.51 -14.77 3.01
N ALA A 26 -16.76 -16.05 2.70
CA ALA A 26 -17.89 -16.80 3.23
C ALA A 26 -17.77 -17.14 4.73
N SER A 27 -16.60 -16.92 5.35
CA SER A 27 -16.34 -17.22 6.75
C SER A 27 -16.47 -15.96 7.63
N PRO A 28 -17.50 -15.86 8.50
CA PRO A 28 -17.67 -14.70 9.37
C PRO A 28 -16.60 -14.58 10.45
N SER A 29 -15.96 -15.69 10.83
CA SER A 29 -14.91 -15.70 11.86
C SER A 29 -13.58 -15.11 11.37
N VAL A 30 -13.41 -14.96 10.05
CA VAL A 30 -12.20 -14.36 9.47
C VAL A 30 -12.37 -12.84 9.40
N LEU A 31 -11.44 -12.13 10.04
CA LEU A 31 -11.38 -10.66 10.03
C LEU A 31 -10.74 -10.12 8.75
N ASP A 32 -9.48 -10.46 8.52
CA ASP A 32 -8.75 -10.09 7.31
C ASP A 32 -7.68 -11.14 6.96
N ILE A 33 -7.16 -11.06 5.73
CA ILE A 33 -6.10 -11.93 5.22
C ILE A 33 -4.77 -11.16 5.20
N THR A 34 -3.78 -11.76 5.86
CA THR A 34 -2.41 -11.22 5.96
C THR A 34 -1.39 -12.21 5.41
N ALA A 35 -0.14 -11.78 5.29
CA ALA A 35 0.99 -12.62 4.92
C ALA A 35 2.09 -12.45 5.97
N GLU A 36 2.78 -13.54 6.30
CA GLU A 36 3.80 -13.59 7.36
C GLU A 36 5.03 -12.74 7.03
N ASP A 37 5.65 -12.98 5.88
CA ASP A 37 6.75 -12.17 5.34
C ASP A 37 6.63 -12.06 3.81
N PRO A 38 5.87 -11.09 3.29
CA PRO A 38 5.55 -11.02 1.87
C PRO A 38 6.75 -10.58 1.03
N SER A 39 7.18 -11.43 0.09
CA SER A 39 8.19 -11.06 -0.91
C SER A 39 7.69 -9.93 -1.83
N LYS A 40 8.62 -9.20 -2.48
CA LYS A 40 8.26 -8.14 -3.45
C LYS A 40 7.34 -8.65 -4.57
N SER A 41 7.57 -9.87 -5.06
CA SER A 41 6.72 -10.48 -6.09
C SER A 41 5.32 -10.81 -5.57
N TYR A 42 5.20 -11.29 -4.33
CA TYR A 42 3.91 -11.52 -3.70
C TYR A 42 3.15 -10.19 -3.47
N VAL A 43 3.82 -9.12 -3.04
CA VAL A 43 3.19 -7.80 -2.88
C VAL A 43 2.61 -7.32 -4.21
N LYS A 44 3.34 -7.43 -5.31
CA LYS A 44 2.86 -7.07 -6.66
C LYS A 44 1.64 -7.88 -7.07
N LEU A 45 1.68 -9.19 -6.83
CA LEU A 45 0.57 -10.09 -7.12
C LEU A 45 -0.68 -9.74 -6.29
N ARG A 46 -0.49 -9.50 -4.99
CA ARG A 46 -1.55 -9.12 -4.07
C ARG A 46 -2.16 -7.79 -4.47
N ASP A 47 -1.34 -6.77 -4.69
CA ASP A 47 -1.83 -5.44 -5.08
C ASP A 47 -2.68 -5.52 -6.36
N PHE A 48 -2.26 -6.30 -7.36
CA PHE A 48 -3.07 -6.59 -8.55
C PHE A 48 -4.43 -7.24 -8.22
N VAL A 49 -4.44 -8.35 -7.48
CA VAL A 49 -5.68 -9.06 -7.14
C VAL A 49 -6.63 -8.18 -6.31
N LEU A 50 -6.10 -7.45 -5.33
CA LEU A 50 -6.92 -6.62 -4.45
C LEU A 50 -7.49 -5.40 -5.18
N VAL A 51 -6.74 -4.79 -6.10
CA VAL A 51 -7.27 -3.71 -6.94
C VAL A 51 -8.37 -4.23 -7.86
N LYS A 52 -8.16 -5.39 -8.49
CA LYS A 52 -9.17 -6.05 -9.32
C LYS A 52 -10.47 -6.31 -8.56
N LEU A 53 -10.39 -6.75 -7.31
CA LEU A 53 -11.58 -6.97 -6.48
C LEU A 53 -12.27 -5.67 -6.05
N CYS A 54 -11.51 -4.62 -5.73
CA CYS A 54 -12.04 -3.39 -5.16
C CYS A 54 -12.47 -2.33 -6.17
N GLN A 55 -12.01 -2.38 -7.43
CA GLN A 55 -12.25 -1.32 -8.42
C GLN A 55 -13.74 -1.03 -8.65
N ASP A 56 -14.60 -2.04 -8.51
CA ASP A 56 -16.05 -1.93 -8.74
C ASP A 56 -16.84 -1.54 -7.47
N LEU A 57 -16.17 -1.41 -6.32
CA LEU A 57 -16.85 -0.99 -5.09
C LEU A 57 -17.20 0.50 -5.13
N PRO A 58 -18.41 0.90 -4.70
CA PRO A 58 -18.83 2.31 -4.70
C PRO A 58 -17.92 3.24 -3.89
N CYS A 59 -17.28 2.73 -2.83
CA CYS A 59 -16.33 3.52 -2.03
C CYS A 59 -15.03 3.86 -2.76
N PHE A 60 -14.70 3.15 -3.84
CA PHE A 60 -13.56 3.41 -4.71
C PHE A 60 -13.97 4.07 -6.04
N SER A 61 -15.16 4.71 -6.11
CA SER A 61 -15.55 5.49 -7.28
C SER A 61 -14.59 6.67 -7.52
N ARG A 62 -14.50 7.14 -8.77
CA ARG A 62 -13.60 8.25 -9.17
C ARG A 62 -13.74 9.47 -8.27
N GLU A 63 -14.96 9.87 -7.94
CA GLU A 63 -15.24 11.03 -7.09
C GLU A 63 -14.69 10.82 -5.67
N ARG A 64 -14.91 9.64 -5.08
CA ARG A 64 -14.44 9.30 -3.73
C ARG A 64 -12.91 9.19 -3.70
N LEU A 65 -12.31 8.61 -4.73
CA LEU A 65 -10.86 8.55 -4.87
C LEU A 65 -10.25 9.95 -4.86
N MET A 66 -10.83 10.91 -5.60
CA MET A 66 -10.30 12.28 -5.68
C MET A 66 -10.37 13.04 -4.34
N GLN A 67 -11.34 12.73 -3.49
CA GLN A 67 -11.50 13.31 -2.14
C GLN A 67 -10.46 12.84 -1.12
N GLY A 68 -9.72 11.77 -1.42
CA GLY A 68 -8.71 11.22 -0.52
C GLY A 68 -9.10 9.88 0.09
N PHE A 69 -8.18 9.27 0.84
CA PHE A 69 -8.44 8.01 1.52
C PHE A 69 -9.46 8.19 2.65
N ASN A 70 -10.55 7.42 2.61
CA ASN A 70 -11.59 7.41 3.64
C ASN A 70 -11.57 6.06 4.40
N GLU A 71 -11.92 6.07 5.69
CA GLU A 71 -12.08 4.84 6.48
C GLU A 71 -13.17 3.92 5.91
N ASP A 72 -14.20 4.48 5.27
CA ASP A 72 -15.24 3.70 4.57
C ASP A 72 -14.65 2.77 3.50
N MET A 73 -13.58 3.19 2.82
CA MET A 73 -12.87 2.35 1.84
C MET A 73 -12.28 1.10 2.51
N ALA A 74 -11.68 1.26 3.70
CA ALA A 74 -11.13 0.16 4.47
C ALA A 74 -12.22 -0.76 5.02
N ILE A 75 -13.30 -0.17 5.55
CA ILE A 75 -14.44 -0.92 6.11
C ILE A 75 -15.09 -1.77 5.02
N GLN A 76 -15.40 -1.20 3.86
CA GLN A 76 -16.03 -1.94 2.76
C GLN A 76 -15.08 -2.99 2.18
N ALA A 77 -13.79 -2.69 2.00
CA ALA A 77 -12.82 -3.66 1.52
C ALA A 77 -12.65 -4.83 2.51
N GLN A 78 -12.68 -4.57 3.82
CA GLN A 78 -12.64 -5.61 4.84
C GLN A 78 -13.92 -6.46 4.83
N GLN A 79 -15.09 -5.83 4.85
CA GLN A 79 -16.37 -6.53 4.91
C GLN A 79 -16.63 -7.37 3.66
N LYS A 80 -16.31 -6.84 2.48
CA LYS A 80 -16.58 -7.52 1.19
C LYS A 80 -15.52 -8.54 0.82
N PHE A 81 -14.25 -8.25 1.12
CA PHE A 81 -13.12 -9.02 0.56
C PHE A 81 -12.07 -9.45 1.60
N LYS A 82 -12.31 -9.22 2.90
CA LYS A 82 -11.39 -9.54 4.01
C LYS A 82 -10.03 -8.86 3.85
N ILE A 83 -10.03 -7.64 3.32
CA ILE A 83 -8.82 -6.84 3.08
C ILE A 83 -8.48 -5.99 4.31
N ASN A 84 -7.24 -6.08 4.78
CA ASN A 84 -6.72 -5.27 5.88
C ASN A 84 -6.64 -3.77 5.51
N LYS A 85 -6.76 -2.87 6.50
CA LYS A 85 -6.65 -1.41 6.33
C LYS A 85 -5.38 -0.95 5.58
N GLN A 86 -4.23 -1.58 5.82
CA GLN A 86 -2.99 -1.24 5.11
C GLN A 86 -3.07 -1.59 3.62
N HIS A 87 -3.66 -2.74 3.30
CA HIS A 87 -3.86 -3.18 1.92
C HIS A 87 -4.91 -2.30 1.22
N ALA A 88 -6.02 -1.97 1.89
CA ALA A 88 -7.03 -1.05 1.36
C ALA A 88 -6.45 0.35 1.07
N ARG A 89 -5.52 0.84 1.92
CA ARG A 89 -4.80 2.09 1.65
C ARG A 89 -3.94 2.00 0.38
N ARG A 90 -3.26 0.88 0.14
CA ARG A 90 -2.48 0.67 -1.11
C ARG A 90 -3.39 0.58 -2.33
N VAL A 91 -4.52 -0.13 -2.23
CA VAL A 91 -5.53 -0.21 -3.30
C VAL A 91 -6.03 1.19 -3.67
N TYR A 92 -6.35 2.03 -2.67
CA TYR A 92 -6.70 3.43 -2.88
C TYR A 92 -5.60 4.19 -3.63
N GLU A 93 -4.32 4.03 -3.26
CA GLU A 93 -3.23 4.76 -3.92
C GLU A 93 -3.04 4.35 -5.38
N ILE A 94 -3.26 3.08 -5.71
CA ILE A 94 -3.19 2.55 -7.08
C ILE A 94 -4.38 3.06 -7.90
N LEU A 95 -5.61 2.91 -7.39
CA LEU A 95 -6.81 3.40 -8.07
C LEU A 95 -6.81 4.92 -8.19
N ARG A 96 -6.28 5.65 -7.19
CA ARG A 96 -6.11 7.09 -7.26
C ARG A 96 -5.15 7.48 -8.38
N LEU A 97 -4.03 6.76 -8.54
CA LEU A 97 -3.12 6.98 -9.68
C LEU A 97 -3.82 6.77 -11.01
N LEU A 98 -4.62 5.70 -11.12
CA LEU A 98 -5.38 5.37 -12.33
C LEU A 98 -6.32 6.50 -12.79
N VAL A 99 -6.95 7.20 -11.84
CA VAL A 99 -7.90 8.29 -12.15
C VAL A 99 -7.26 9.68 -12.18
N THR A 100 -5.98 9.79 -11.83
CA THR A 100 -5.23 11.06 -11.80
C THR A 100 -4.70 11.36 -13.19
N ASP A 101 -5.00 12.56 -13.70
CA ASP A 101 -4.37 13.02 -14.94
C ASP A 101 -2.92 13.46 -14.66
N MET A 102 -1.97 12.78 -15.29
CA MET A 102 -0.54 13.05 -15.13
C MET A 102 -0.08 14.31 -15.87
N SER A 103 -0.88 14.81 -16.81
CA SER A 103 -0.63 16.08 -17.51
C SER A 103 -1.09 17.29 -16.68
N ASP A 104 -1.99 17.08 -15.73
CA ASP A 104 -2.47 18.10 -14.80
C ASP A 104 -1.51 18.22 -13.60
N ALA A 105 -0.81 19.36 -13.54
CA ALA A 105 0.17 19.63 -12.51
C ALA A 105 -0.43 19.70 -11.09
N GLU A 106 -1.67 20.17 -10.93
CA GLU A 106 -2.33 20.25 -9.63
C GLU A 106 -2.75 18.87 -9.14
N GLN A 107 -3.36 18.06 -10.01
CA GLN A 107 -3.76 16.71 -9.69
C GLN A 107 -2.54 15.84 -9.33
N TYR A 108 -1.50 15.87 -10.16
CA TYR A 108 -0.26 15.15 -9.87
C TYR A 108 0.39 15.60 -8.56
N ARG A 109 0.44 16.91 -8.30
CA ARG A 109 0.96 17.46 -7.04
C ARG A 109 0.15 16.97 -5.84
N SER A 110 -1.18 16.97 -5.94
CA SER A 110 -2.07 16.51 -4.86
C SER A 110 -1.84 15.04 -4.52
N TYR A 111 -1.75 14.19 -5.54
CA TYR A 111 -1.45 12.76 -5.42
C TYR A 111 -0.08 12.52 -4.78
N ARG A 112 0.96 13.18 -5.30
CA ARG A 112 2.33 13.05 -4.80
C ARG A 112 2.43 13.43 -3.32
N LEU A 113 1.76 14.51 -2.91
CA LEU A 113 1.77 14.95 -1.51
C LEU A 113 1.06 13.97 -0.58
N ASP A 114 -0.08 13.38 -0.99
CA ASP A 114 -0.79 12.39 -0.18
C ASP A 114 0.08 11.14 0.08
N ILE A 115 0.70 10.58 -0.96
CA ILE A 115 1.57 9.40 -0.80
C ILE A 115 2.80 9.71 0.05
N LYS A 116 3.46 10.85 -0.18
CA LYS A 116 4.63 11.25 0.61
C LYS A 116 4.29 11.44 2.09
N ARG A 117 3.12 12.03 2.40
CA ARG A 117 2.63 12.15 3.78
C ARG A 117 2.49 10.79 4.45
N ARG A 118 2.00 9.78 3.72
CA ARG A 118 1.95 8.40 4.23
C ARG A 118 3.36 7.81 4.40
N LEU A 119 4.22 7.91 3.39
CA LEU A 119 5.59 7.35 3.44
C LEU A 119 6.44 7.91 4.59
N ILE A 120 6.28 9.19 4.94
CA ILE A 120 7.02 9.83 6.04
C ILE A 120 6.40 9.54 7.42
N SER A 121 5.15 9.07 7.49
CA SER A 121 4.42 8.85 8.75
C SER A 121 5.16 7.92 9.73
N PRO A 122 5.70 6.75 9.30
CA PRO A 122 6.47 5.87 10.18
C PRO A 122 7.73 6.55 10.76
N TYR A 123 8.42 7.37 9.95
CA TYR A 123 9.61 8.11 10.38
C TYR A 123 9.27 9.14 11.46
N LYS A 124 8.19 9.92 11.25
CA LYS A 124 7.71 10.88 12.24
C LYS A 124 7.29 10.20 13.54
N LYS A 125 6.65 9.03 13.45
CA LYS A 125 6.28 8.24 14.64
C LYS A 125 7.53 7.78 15.39
N LYS A 126 8.50 7.16 14.70
CA LYS A 126 9.77 6.74 15.28
C LYS A 126 10.53 7.89 15.93
N GLN A 127 10.55 9.07 15.29
CA GLN A 127 11.19 10.27 15.84
C GLN A 127 10.51 10.75 17.13
N ARG A 128 9.17 10.72 17.19
CA ARG A 128 8.40 11.05 18.40
C ARG A 128 8.66 10.04 19.53
N ASP A 129 8.71 8.75 19.20
CA ASP A 129 8.98 7.69 20.17
C ASP A 129 10.41 7.78 20.73
N LEU A 130 11.40 8.07 19.88
CA LEU A 130 12.76 8.38 20.29
C LEU A 130 12.83 9.64 21.18
N ALA A 131 12.10 10.70 20.85
CA ALA A 131 12.06 11.90 21.68
C ALA A 131 11.45 11.66 23.07
N LYS A 132 10.49 10.73 23.21
CA LYS A 132 9.98 10.28 24.50
C LYS A 132 11.01 9.46 25.25
N MET A 133 11.67 8.52 24.58
CA MET A 133 12.74 7.69 25.15
C MET A 133 13.91 8.53 25.69
N ARG A 134 14.32 9.58 24.96
CA ARG A 134 15.32 10.56 25.43
C ARG A 134 14.97 11.25 26.75
N LYS A 135 13.68 11.42 27.06
CA LYS A 135 13.24 12.05 28.31
C LYS A 135 13.26 11.09 29.50
N CYS A 136 13.32 9.78 29.25
CA CYS A 136 13.19 8.74 30.28
C CYS A 136 14.44 7.87 30.47
N LEU A 137 15.42 7.92 29.56
CA LEU A 137 16.63 7.09 29.57
C LEU A 137 17.90 7.91 29.84
N ARG A 138 18.91 7.25 30.41
CA ARG A 138 20.22 7.87 30.71
C ARG A 138 21.02 8.10 29.42
N PRO A 139 21.89 9.14 29.37
CA PRO A 139 22.61 9.53 28.14
C PRO A 139 23.47 8.42 27.51
N GLU A 140 24.02 7.51 28.31
CA GLU A 140 24.92 6.44 27.87
C GLU A 140 24.22 5.31 27.08
N GLU A 141 22.92 5.12 27.30
CA GLU A 141 22.11 4.10 26.59
C GLU A 141 21.54 4.66 25.25
N LEU A 142 21.65 5.97 25.04
CA LEU A 142 21.00 6.70 23.96
C LEU A 142 21.88 6.83 22.71
N THR A 143 23.20 6.91 22.88
CA THR A 143 24.19 7.09 21.80
C THR A 143 24.24 5.91 20.83
N ASN A 144 23.97 4.68 21.29
CA ASN A 144 24.00 3.49 20.43
C ASN A 144 22.83 3.37 19.44
N GLN A 145 21.76 4.18 19.57
CA GLN A 145 20.62 4.16 18.64
C GLN A 145 20.50 5.41 17.75
N MET A 146 21.39 6.39 17.92
CA MET A 146 21.26 7.73 17.32
C MET A 146 22.10 7.90 16.05
N ASN A 147 21.97 7.00 15.07
CA ASN A 147 22.32 7.34 13.69
C ASN A 147 21.15 8.14 13.09
N GLN A 148 21.14 9.45 13.34
CA GLN A 148 20.21 10.36 12.69
C GLN A 148 20.61 10.50 11.22
N ILE A 149 19.81 9.91 10.32
CA ILE A 149 19.89 10.22 8.89
C ILE A 149 19.55 11.71 8.73
N GLU A 150 20.44 12.48 8.13
CA GLU A 150 20.29 13.91 7.83
C GLU A 150 18.95 14.22 7.13
N ILE A 151 18.34 15.36 7.44
CA ILE A 151 17.01 15.73 6.91
C ILE A 151 17.02 15.82 5.37
N SER A 152 18.12 16.29 4.77
CA SER A 152 18.34 16.31 3.31
C SER A 152 18.29 14.90 2.71
N VAL A 153 19.06 13.97 3.29
CA VAL A 153 19.11 12.55 2.88
C VAL A 153 17.74 11.88 3.04
N GLN A 154 16.93 12.30 4.02
CA GLN A 154 15.55 11.82 4.18
C GLN A 154 14.63 12.28 3.04
N HIS A 155 14.80 13.50 2.52
CA HIS A 155 13.98 14.01 1.42
C HIS A 155 14.29 13.30 0.10
N GLU A 156 15.56 13.04 -0.20
CA GLU A 156 15.99 12.30 -1.39
C GLU A 156 15.53 10.85 -1.35
N LEU A 157 15.76 10.14 -0.24
CA LEU A 157 15.28 8.77 -0.05
C LEU A 157 13.75 8.65 -0.15
N LEU A 158 13.03 9.67 0.33
CA LEU A 158 11.57 9.71 0.23
C LEU A 158 11.10 9.89 -1.22
N GLU A 159 11.82 10.68 -2.02
CA GLU A 159 11.55 10.82 -3.46
C GLU A 159 11.84 9.51 -4.18
N GLU A 160 13.00 8.90 -3.97
CA GLU A 160 13.38 7.61 -4.57
C GLU A 160 12.30 6.55 -4.31
N ARG A 161 11.92 6.37 -3.04
CA ARG A 161 10.85 5.42 -2.65
C ARG A 161 9.49 5.76 -3.24
N PHE A 162 9.18 7.04 -3.40
CA PHE A 162 7.95 7.46 -4.06
C PHE A 162 7.97 7.05 -5.55
N GLN A 163 9.09 7.27 -6.24
CA GLN A 163 9.24 6.89 -7.64
C GLN A 163 9.16 5.36 -7.83
N GLU A 164 9.90 4.59 -7.02
CA GLU A 164 9.82 3.12 -7.04
C GLU A 164 8.38 2.61 -6.83
N LEU A 165 7.66 3.22 -5.89
CA LEU A 165 6.30 2.85 -5.59
C LEU A 165 5.34 3.16 -6.74
N VAL A 166 5.47 4.34 -7.36
CA VAL A 166 4.65 4.74 -8.50
C VAL A 166 4.92 3.84 -9.70
N GLU A 167 6.17 3.46 -9.94
CA GLU A 167 6.52 2.49 -10.97
C GLU A 167 5.88 1.12 -10.72
N ASP A 168 5.89 0.64 -9.48
CA ASP A 168 5.18 -0.59 -9.12
C ASP A 168 3.65 -0.47 -9.34
N TYR A 169 3.06 0.69 -9.04
CA TYR A 169 1.63 0.95 -9.26
C TYR A 169 1.27 1.02 -10.75
N ARG A 170 2.13 1.65 -11.58
CA ARG A 170 1.95 1.69 -13.04
C ARG A 170 1.90 0.28 -13.62
N ARG A 171 2.79 -0.62 -13.20
CA ARG A 171 2.78 -2.02 -13.65
C ARG A 171 1.50 -2.76 -13.27
N VAL A 172 0.92 -2.46 -12.10
CA VAL A 172 -0.37 -3.04 -11.71
C VAL A 172 -1.49 -2.53 -12.62
N ILE A 173 -1.51 -1.22 -12.91
CA ILE A 173 -2.48 -0.59 -13.81
C ILE A 173 -2.37 -1.13 -15.23
N GLU A 174 -1.16 -1.22 -15.78
CA GLU A 174 -0.90 -1.77 -17.11
C GLU A 174 -1.41 -3.21 -17.22
N ARG A 175 -1.18 -4.02 -16.18
CA ARG A 175 -1.68 -5.39 -16.12
C ARG A 175 -3.21 -5.46 -16.03
N LEU A 176 -3.86 -4.54 -15.31
CA LEU A 176 -5.32 -4.47 -15.24
C LEU A 176 -5.95 -4.10 -16.59
N ALA A 177 -5.27 -3.30 -17.42
CA ALA A 177 -5.77 -2.91 -18.74
C ALA A 177 -5.64 -4.02 -19.82
N GLN A 178 -4.90 -5.10 -19.52
CA GLN A 178 -4.67 -6.22 -20.44
C GLN A 178 -5.64 -7.40 -20.23
N GLU A 179 -6.43 -7.39 -19.15
CA GLU A 179 -7.50 -8.36 -18.87
C GLU A 179 -8.88 -7.81 -19.29
#